data_AF-A0A484DF99-F1
#
_entry.id   AF-A0A484DF99-F1
#
_cell.length_a   1.000
_cell.length_b   1.000
_cell.length_c   1.000
_cell.angle_alpha   90.00
_cell.angle_beta   90.00
_cell.angle_gamma   90.00
#
_symmetry.space_group_name_H-M   'P 1'
#
loop_
_entity.id
_entity.type
_entity.pdbx_description
1 polymer ?
#
loop_
_entity_poly.entity_id
_entity_poly.type
_entity_poly.pdbx_seq_one_letter_code
_entity_poly.pdbx_strand_id
1 'polypeptide(L)'
;MNIVGQFAETVFVTVKEQYRGLNPATLTGGIDVIVVRQPDGSFQCSPFHVRFGKLGVLRSKEKIVDIEINGESVDLHMKLGDNGEAYFVEENENEEVPDQPCTSPIPLEVPEEIEETPEGSSITRSGACRKNHHRKHMLSDPHLREENYVVLWTNTEEENTQQPKATLDDIDSDEDIEAMIPSSLSTKILSATQCITQMYRKSLRLTSNQIEQLNLREGANKVVFSVTTQYQGTCRCEASIYLWKWDDHVIISDIDGTITKSDALGQILPRFGKDWTHKGIAKLYHKIHQNGYKFLYCSARAIGMAAITKDYLECVNDQGIVLPQGPVLLAPSSLFSALHREVIEKKPEVFKIACLSDIKDLFNPQREPFYAAFGNKTNDAYAYKQVGVPDTRLFTVNPKGELIQESSKVNKSSYSQLSESVEHIFPNLAVDGRTSSALDCPKYSSISF
;
A
#
# COMPACT_ATOMS: atom_id res chain seq x y z
N MET A 1 -14.75 -38.69 17.21
CA MET A 1 -13.91 -37.52 17.57
C MET A 1 -13.83 -36.61 16.37
N ASN A 2 -13.93 -35.29 16.55
CA ASN A 2 -14.08 -34.36 15.43
C ASN A 2 -12.72 -33.81 14.99
N ILE A 3 -11.94 -34.63 14.27
CA ILE A 3 -10.53 -34.38 13.91
C ILE A 3 -10.36 -33.03 13.22
N VAL A 4 -11.29 -32.64 12.34
CA VAL A 4 -11.29 -31.35 11.63
C VAL A 4 -11.36 -30.17 12.60
N GLY A 5 -12.11 -30.30 13.70
CA GLY A 5 -12.22 -29.27 14.74
C GLY A 5 -10.90 -29.07 15.48
N GLN A 6 -10.27 -30.15 15.95
CA GLN A 6 -8.97 -30.07 16.61
C GLN A 6 -7.86 -29.58 15.66
N PHE A 7 -7.93 -29.90 14.37
CA PHE A 7 -6.99 -29.36 13.39
C PHE A 7 -7.18 -27.85 13.18
N ALA A 8 -8.43 -27.40 13.03
CA ALA A 8 -8.75 -25.98 12.90
C ALA A 8 -8.36 -25.17 14.15
N GLU A 9 -8.63 -25.71 15.34
CA GLU A 9 -8.25 -25.12 16.63
C GLU A 9 -6.72 -25.05 16.79
N THR A 10 -5.99 -26.13 16.46
CA THR A 10 -4.52 -26.15 16.47
C THR A 10 -3.93 -25.11 15.51
N VAL A 11 -4.40 -25.08 14.26
CA VAL A 11 -3.94 -24.10 13.25
C VAL A 11 -4.27 -22.68 13.71
N PHE A 12 -5.45 -22.43 14.28
CA PHE A 12 -5.84 -21.13 14.79
C PHE A 12 -4.94 -20.66 15.95
N VAL A 13 -4.51 -21.55 16.85
CA VAL A 13 -3.53 -21.23 17.91
C VAL A 13 -2.16 -20.88 17.31
N THR A 14 -1.58 -21.73 16.47
CA THR A 14 -0.25 -21.48 15.88
C THR A 14 -0.23 -20.23 15.00
N VAL A 15 -1.33 -19.91 14.32
CA VAL A 15 -1.47 -18.67 13.55
C VAL A 15 -1.63 -17.46 14.47
N LYS A 16 -2.42 -17.55 15.54
CA LYS A 16 -2.53 -16.49 16.55
C LYS A 16 -1.19 -16.14 17.18
N GLU A 17 -0.27 -17.11 17.29
CA GLU A 17 1.10 -16.90 17.71
C GLU A 17 1.97 -16.22 16.62
N GLN A 18 1.90 -16.67 15.37
CA GLN A 18 2.64 -16.02 14.26
C GLN A 18 2.24 -14.55 14.04
N TYR A 19 0.95 -14.22 14.14
CA TYR A 19 0.48 -12.84 13.90
C TYR A 19 0.63 -11.95 15.14
N ARG A 20 0.75 -12.52 16.35
CA ARG A 20 1.10 -11.76 17.57
C ARG A 20 2.52 -11.19 17.55
N GLY A 21 3.43 -11.73 16.73
CA GLY A 21 4.78 -11.19 16.54
C GLY A 21 4.89 -10.10 15.46
N LEU A 22 3.92 -9.96 14.57
CA LEU A 22 3.96 -9.02 13.45
C LEU A 22 3.28 -7.70 13.82
N ASN A 23 4.08 -6.68 14.18
CA ASN A 23 3.59 -5.31 14.30
C ASN A 23 3.34 -4.73 12.89
N PRO A 24 2.10 -4.35 12.51
CA PRO A 24 1.84 -3.78 11.19
C PRO A 24 2.65 -2.50 10.92
N ALA A 25 2.95 -1.72 11.96
CA ALA A 25 3.72 -0.48 11.85
C ALA A 25 5.20 -0.68 11.49
N THR A 26 5.72 -1.92 11.54
CA THR A 26 7.09 -2.24 11.11
C THR A 26 7.16 -2.88 9.73
N LEU A 27 6.05 -2.94 8.99
CA LEU A 27 6.00 -3.55 7.65
C LEU A 27 6.18 -2.52 6.53
N THR A 28 7.11 -2.80 5.63
CA THR A 28 7.26 -2.11 4.34
C THR A 28 6.21 -2.62 3.36
N GLY A 29 5.62 -1.73 2.55
CA GLY A 29 4.61 -2.08 1.55
C GLY A 29 4.20 -0.90 0.67
N GLY A 30 3.68 -1.20 -0.52
CA GLY A 30 3.21 -0.24 -1.51
C GLY A 30 1.87 -0.69 -2.09
N ILE A 31 0.96 0.25 -2.32
CA ILE A 31 -0.28 0.01 -3.05
C ILE A 31 0.01 0.14 -4.55
N ASP A 32 -0.64 -0.67 -5.38
CA ASP A 32 -0.49 -0.55 -6.83
C ASP A 32 -1.14 0.75 -7.33
N VAL A 33 -0.46 1.41 -8.27
CA VAL A 33 -0.89 2.71 -8.82
C VAL A 33 -1.64 2.48 -10.13
N ILE A 34 -2.72 3.24 -10.34
CA ILE A 34 -3.48 3.28 -11.59
C ILE A 34 -3.18 4.59 -12.29
N VAL A 35 -2.77 4.52 -13.56
CA VAL A 35 -2.56 5.66 -14.45
C VAL A 35 -3.56 5.56 -15.59
N VAL A 36 -4.36 6.60 -15.80
CA VAL A 36 -5.36 6.67 -16.87
C VAL A 36 -4.94 7.71 -17.89
N ARG A 37 -4.69 7.26 -19.13
CA ARG A 37 -4.40 8.13 -20.28
C ARG A 37 -5.70 8.69 -20.84
N GLN A 38 -5.77 10.02 -20.92
CA GLN A 38 -6.93 10.80 -21.35
C GLN A 38 -7.03 10.91 -22.89
N PRO A 39 -8.17 11.36 -23.44
CA PRO A 39 -8.37 11.50 -24.89
C PRO A 39 -7.41 12.50 -25.57
N ASP A 40 -6.95 13.51 -24.83
CA ASP A 40 -6.01 14.55 -25.30
C ASP A 40 -4.53 14.09 -25.22
N GLY A 41 -4.28 12.91 -24.64
CA GLY A 41 -2.96 12.34 -24.44
C GLY A 41 -2.37 12.57 -23.04
N SER A 42 -2.98 13.41 -22.20
CA SER A 42 -2.56 13.65 -20.83
C SER A 42 -2.76 12.44 -19.91
N PHE A 43 -2.17 12.46 -18.72
CA PHE A 43 -2.26 11.39 -17.74
C PHE A 43 -2.80 11.87 -16.39
N GLN A 44 -3.67 11.06 -15.79
CA GLN A 44 -4.04 11.15 -14.37
C GLN A 44 -3.56 9.90 -13.64
N CYS A 45 -3.11 10.01 -12.38
CA CYS A 45 -2.73 8.85 -11.56
C CYS A 45 -3.43 8.82 -10.20
N SER A 46 -3.66 7.61 -9.67
CA SER A 46 -4.00 7.40 -8.26
C SER A 46 -2.83 7.80 -7.34
N PRO A 47 -3.06 7.91 -6.01
CA PRO A 47 -2.00 8.21 -5.07
C PRO A 47 -0.95 7.09 -4.95
N PHE A 48 0.32 7.46 -4.97
CA PHE A 48 1.48 6.62 -4.66
C PHE A 48 1.58 6.40 -3.14
N HIS A 49 0.74 5.50 -2.62
CA HIS A 49 0.86 5.07 -1.23
C HIS A 49 2.00 4.07 -1.08
N VAL A 50 3.16 4.57 -0.63
CA VAL A 50 4.36 3.77 -0.32
C VAL A 50 4.76 4.01 1.13
N ARG A 51 5.10 2.93 1.84
CA ARG A 51 5.56 2.98 3.23
C ARG A 51 6.70 2.03 3.47
N PHE A 52 7.71 2.50 4.20
CA PHE A 52 8.76 1.68 4.78
C PHE A 52 8.44 1.39 6.26
N GLY A 53 8.91 0.24 6.75
CA GLY A 53 8.78 -0.14 8.16
C GLY A 53 9.62 0.75 9.08
N LYS A 54 9.84 0.31 10.34
CA LYS A 54 10.70 1.05 11.27
C LYS A 54 12.18 0.92 10.88
N LEU A 55 12.59 1.81 9.98
CA LEU A 55 14.00 2.16 9.79
C LEU A 55 14.54 2.87 11.04
N GLY A 56 15.87 2.97 11.15
CA GLY A 56 16.56 3.55 12.30
C GLY A 56 16.42 5.07 12.44
N VAL A 57 17.29 5.70 13.23
CA VAL A 57 17.47 7.15 13.18
C VAL A 57 18.17 7.49 11.87
N LEU A 58 17.45 8.15 10.95
CA LEU A 58 17.94 8.46 9.60
C LEU A 58 18.50 9.88 9.51
N ARG A 59 19.67 10.01 8.89
CA ARG A 59 20.27 11.29 8.46
C ARG A 59 19.49 11.87 7.29
N SER A 60 19.60 13.18 7.05
CA SER A 60 18.85 13.85 5.97
C SER A 60 19.13 13.31 4.56
N LYS A 61 20.35 12.81 4.29
CA LYS A 61 20.68 12.12 3.01
C LYS A 61 20.02 10.73 2.89
N GLU A 62 19.67 10.09 4.00
CA GLU A 62 19.02 8.75 4.05
C GLU A 62 17.48 8.85 3.99
N LYS A 63 16.93 10.06 3.83
CA LYS A 63 15.49 10.31 3.67
C LYS A 63 15.05 10.45 2.20
N ILE A 64 15.91 10.05 1.27
CA ILE A 64 15.60 9.95 -0.16
C ILE A 64 15.06 8.55 -0.45
N VAL A 65 14.05 8.46 -1.32
CA VAL A 65 13.48 7.21 -1.82
C VAL A 65 13.71 7.16 -3.33
N ASP A 66 14.56 6.24 -3.77
CA ASP A 66 14.86 6.02 -5.19
C ASP A 66 13.74 5.19 -5.85
N ILE A 67 13.56 5.35 -7.16
CA ILE A 67 12.52 4.66 -7.93
C ILE A 67 13.13 3.95 -9.14
N GLU A 68 12.91 2.63 -9.24
CA GLU A 68 13.18 1.82 -10.42
C GLU A 68 11.85 1.41 -11.08
N ILE A 69 11.67 1.66 -12.38
CA ILE A 69 10.50 1.24 -13.16
C ILE A 69 10.94 0.24 -14.23
N ASN A 70 10.32 -0.94 -14.26
CA ASN A 70 10.64 -2.06 -15.15
C ASN A 70 12.12 -2.53 -15.09
N GLY A 71 12.89 -2.11 -14.08
CA GLY A 71 14.33 -2.38 -13.92
C GLY A 71 15.24 -1.21 -14.31
N GLU A 72 14.69 -0.08 -14.72
CA GLU A 72 15.42 1.14 -15.10
C GLU A 72 15.17 2.23 -14.05
N SER A 73 16.23 2.87 -13.52
CA SER A 73 16.10 3.98 -12.57
C SER A 73 15.57 5.23 -13.26
N VAL A 74 14.63 5.94 -12.62
CA VAL A 74 14.07 7.20 -13.13
C VAL A 74 14.63 8.41 -12.37
N ASP A 75 14.75 9.56 -13.03
CA ASP A 75 15.13 10.84 -12.40
C ASP A 75 13.94 11.47 -11.66
N LEU A 76 13.43 10.73 -10.68
CA LEU A 76 12.29 11.10 -9.85
C LEU A 76 12.42 10.40 -8.50
N HIS A 77 12.42 11.19 -7.43
CA HIS A 77 12.68 10.71 -6.08
C HIS A 77 11.51 11.07 -5.16
N MET A 78 11.17 10.18 -4.21
CA MET A 78 10.28 10.54 -3.10
C MET A 78 11.11 10.94 -1.89
N LYS A 79 10.47 11.62 -0.93
CA LYS A 79 11.03 11.93 0.38
C LYS A 79 10.37 11.08 1.45
N LEU A 80 11.18 10.53 2.35
CA LEU A 80 10.72 9.71 3.46
C LEU A 80 10.38 10.59 4.68
N GLY A 81 9.14 10.45 5.17
CA GLY A 81 8.66 11.06 6.40
C GLY A 81 8.94 10.22 7.65
N ASP A 82 8.85 10.85 8.81
CA ASP A 82 9.27 10.29 10.09
C ASP A 82 8.41 9.12 10.60
N ASN A 83 7.25 8.86 9.98
CA ASN A 83 6.43 7.67 10.26
C ASN A 83 6.71 6.51 9.26
N GLY A 84 7.68 6.69 8.36
CA GLY A 84 8.01 5.79 7.26
C GLY A 84 7.16 6.00 5.99
N GLU A 85 6.31 7.03 5.94
CA GLU A 85 5.52 7.34 4.75
C GLU A 85 6.38 8.03 3.67
N ALA A 86 6.31 7.61 2.41
CA ALA A 86 6.99 8.27 1.31
C ALA A 86 6.03 9.20 0.54
N TYR A 87 6.52 10.36 0.10
CA TYR A 87 5.74 11.37 -0.63
C TYR A 87 6.62 12.14 -1.62
N PHE A 88 6.05 12.61 -2.72
CA PHE A 88 6.73 13.55 -3.63
C PHE A 88 6.75 14.95 -3.02
N VAL A 89 7.74 15.74 -3.43
CA VAL A 89 7.88 17.15 -3.03
C VAL A 89 7.57 18.01 -4.25
N GLU A 90 6.55 18.85 -4.16
CA GLU A 90 6.15 19.80 -5.20
C GLU A 90 6.45 21.23 -4.75
N GLU A 91 6.89 22.09 -5.68
CA GLU A 91 7.06 23.52 -5.44
C GLU A 91 5.71 24.26 -5.52
N ASN A 92 5.48 25.18 -4.58
CA ASN A 92 4.33 26.08 -4.58
C ASN A 92 4.66 27.32 -5.41
N GLU A 93 4.14 27.41 -6.63
CA GLU A 93 4.28 28.59 -7.50
C GLU A 93 3.49 29.81 -7.00
N ASN A 94 2.56 29.63 -6.05
CA ASN A 94 1.70 30.68 -5.51
C ASN A 94 2.10 31.06 -4.08
N GLU A 95 2.12 32.36 -3.77
CA GLU A 95 2.38 32.90 -2.41
C GLU A 95 1.20 32.70 -1.42
N GLU A 96 0.12 32.02 -1.81
CA GLU A 96 -1.03 31.74 -0.94
C GLU A 96 -0.75 30.57 0.01
N VAL A 97 -0.86 30.83 1.32
CA VAL A 97 -0.54 29.87 2.39
C VAL A 97 -1.43 28.62 2.30
N PRO A 98 -0.89 27.40 2.10
CA PRO A 98 -1.71 26.20 2.00
C PRO A 98 -2.26 25.71 3.34
N ASP A 99 -3.49 25.19 3.34
CA ASP A 99 -4.06 24.35 4.43
C ASP A 99 -3.39 22.95 4.54
N GLN A 100 -2.33 22.71 3.76
CA GLN A 100 -1.65 21.41 3.61
C GLN A 100 -0.30 21.38 4.34
N PRO A 101 0.18 20.21 4.78
CA PRO A 101 1.45 20.11 5.49
C PRO A 101 2.65 20.44 4.57
N CYS A 102 3.27 21.59 4.84
CA CYS A 102 4.56 22.01 4.31
C CYS A 102 5.65 20.93 4.49
N THR A 103 6.66 20.96 3.63
CA THR A 103 7.87 20.13 3.76
C THR A 103 9.12 20.90 3.33
N SER A 104 10.30 20.30 3.48
CA SER A 104 11.56 20.82 2.95
C SER A 104 11.92 20.13 1.62
N PRO A 105 12.77 20.72 0.76
CA PRO A 105 13.22 20.11 -0.49
C PRO A 105 13.99 18.79 -0.29
N ILE A 106 14.20 18.06 -1.38
CA ILE A 106 15.12 16.92 -1.46
C ILE A 106 16.56 17.46 -1.56
N PRO A 107 17.55 16.92 -0.81
CA PRO A 107 18.94 17.33 -0.97
C PRO A 107 19.47 16.96 -2.36
N LEU A 108 19.87 17.96 -3.15
CA LEU A 108 20.58 17.75 -4.41
C LEU A 108 22.02 17.30 -4.15
N GLU A 109 22.53 16.35 -4.93
CA GLU A 109 23.94 15.96 -4.89
C GLU A 109 24.80 17.00 -5.59
N VAL A 110 25.43 17.88 -4.82
CA VAL A 110 26.52 18.75 -5.30
C VAL A 110 27.79 17.91 -5.33
N PRO A 111 28.51 17.81 -6.47
CA PRO A 111 29.82 17.15 -6.51
C PRO A 111 30.81 17.83 -5.57
N GLU A 112 31.53 17.04 -4.77
CA GLU A 112 32.57 17.57 -3.89
C GLU A 112 33.79 18.00 -4.72
N GLU A 113 34.01 19.32 -4.85
CA GLU A 113 35.25 19.86 -5.41
C GLU A 113 36.43 19.55 -4.47
N ILE A 114 37.46 18.89 -5.02
CA ILE A 114 38.60 18.42 -4.25
C ILE A 114 39.62 19.55 -4.12
N GLU A 115 39.65 20.25 -2.98
CA GLU A 115 40.76 21.16 -2.64
C GLU A 115 42.04 20.37 -2.33
N GLU A 116 42.90 20.20 -3.34
CA GLU A 116 44.26 19.70 -3.14
C GLU A 116 45.11 20.71 -2.36
N THR A 117 45.50 20.36 -1.13
CA THR A 117 46.48 21.11 -0.33
C THR A 117 47.84 20.39 -0.36
N PRO A 118 48.92 21.02 -0.87
CA PRO A 118 50.23 20.36 -0.99
C PRO A 118 51.08 20.50 0.29
N GLU A 119 51.46 19.37 0.90
CA GLU A 119 52.40 19.35 2.05
C GLU A 119 53.87 19.10 1.68
N GLY A 120 54.76 19.69 2.49
CA GLY A 120 56.18 19.34 2.62
C GLY A 120 57.09 20.56 2.78
N SER A 121 58.07 20.63 3.70
CA SER A 121 58.54 19.70 4.76
C SER A 121 59.54 20.47 5.69
N SER A 122 60.31 19.97 6.69
CA SER A 122 60.73 18.62 7.10
C SER A 122 61.37 18.58 8.53
N ILE A 123 61.63 17.36 9.04
CA ILE A 123 62.84 16.96 9.84
C ILE A 123 63.04 17.43 11.32
N THR A 124 62.62 16.56 12.26
CA THR A 124 63.32 16.16 13.53
C THR A 124 63.44 17.18 14.71
N ARG A 125 63.74 16.81 15.98
CA ARG A 125 64.20 15.54 16.63
C ARG A 125 63.90 15.49 18.15
N SER A 126 63.80 14.27 18.72
CA SER A 126 63.91 13.91 20.17
C SER A 126 62.81 14.36 21.17
N GLY A 127 62.50 13.62 22.25
CA GLY A 127 62.87 12.22 22.56
C GLY A 127 62.64 11.74 24.01
N ALA A 128 61.98 10.58 24.16
CA ALA A 128 61.92 9.68 25.35
C ALA A 128 61.16 10.14 26.64
N CYS A 129 60.61 9.27 27.51
CA CYS A 129 60.10 7.87 27.43
C CYS A 129 59.47 7.43 28.79
N ARG A 130 58.69 6.33 28.81
CA ARG A 130 58.30 5.43 29.95
C ARG A 130 56.96 5.75 30.66
N LYS A 131 56.13 4.77 31.09
CA LYS A 131 56.13 3.28 30.90
C LYS A 131 54.77 2.61 31.21
N ASN A 132 54.43 1.57 30.43
CA ASN A 132 53.76 0.27 30.73
C ASN A 132 52.84 0.12 31.98
N HIS A 133 51.71 -0.60 31.92
CA HIS A 133 51.56 -2.05 31.59
C HIS A 133 50.19 -2.35 30.89
N HIS A 134 50.03 -3.33 29.98
CA HIS A 134 50.12 -4.82 30.08
C HIS A 134 49.01 -5.45 30.97
N ARG A 135 48.30 -6.54 30.60
CA ARG A 135 48.45 -7.46 29.45
C ARG A 135 47.16 -8.27 29.13
N LYS A 136 47.08 -8.84 27.92
CA LYS A 136 46.02 -9.73 27.36
C LYS A 136 45.75 -11.01 28.17
N HIS A 137 44.54 -11.60 28.06
CA HIS A 137 44.34 -12.88 27.32
C HIS A 137 42.86 -13.16 26.93
N MET A 138 42.65 -14.21 26.11
CA MET A 138 41.37 -14.76 25.62
C MET A 138 41.07 -16.15 26.23
N LEU A 139 39.82 -16.63 26.07
CA LEU A 139 39.23 -18.01 26.08
C LEU A 139 37.72 -17.83 26.43
N SER A 140 36.68 -18.59 26.08
CA SER A 140 36.31 -19.73 25.20
C SER A 140 35.05 -20.37 25.82
N ASP A 141 34.10 -20.89 25.03
CA ASP A 141 32.89 -21.60 25.49
C ASP A 141 33.21 -22.95 26.21
N PRO A 142 32.38 -23.52 27.14
CA PRO A 142 31.28 -24.41 26.72
C PRO A 142 30.05 -24.58 27.68
N HIS A 143 29.11 -25.43 27.23
CA HIS A 143 27.80 -25.87 27.74
C HIS A 143 27.60 -26.43 29.18
N LEU A 144 26.33 -26.32 29.63
CA LEU A 144 25.50 -27.24 30.46
C LEU A 144 25.72 -27.40 32.00
N ARG A 145 24.73 -26.94 32.78
CA ARG A 145 23.81 -27.83 33.56
C ARG A 145 22.57 -27.12 34.12
N GLU A 146 21.58 -27.92 34.54
CA GLU A 146 20.32 -27.51 35.18
C GLU A 146 20.46 -27.46 36.72
N GLU A 147 19.60 -26.69 37.41
CA GLU A 147 18.84 -27.23 38.55
C GLU A 147 17.56 -26.42 38.83
N ASN A 148 16.66 -26.98 39.63
CA ASN A 148 15.26 -26.53 39.75
C ASN A 148 15.01 -25.70 41.01
N TYR A 149 14.05 -24.76 40.94
CA TYR A 149 13.25 -24.39 42.11
C TYR A 149 11.76 -24.22 41.73
N VAL A 150 10.89 -24.86 42.50
CA VAL A 150 9.42 -24.78 42.36
C VAL A 150 8.87 -24.16 43.63
N VAL A 151 8.06 -23.11 43.49
CA VAL A 151 7.21 -22.58 44.58
C VAL A 151 5.80 -22.40 44.03
N LEU A 152 4.83 -22.96 44.76
CA LEU A 152 3.42 -23.01 44.41
C LEU A 152 2.63 -22.12 45.36
N TRP A 153 1.83 -21.18 44.83
CA TRP A 153 0.76 -20.51 45.59
C TRP A 153 -0.46 -20.28 44.71
N THR A 154 -1.61 -20.12 45.36
CA THR A 154 -2.96 -20.25 44.79
C THR A 154 -3.74 -18.93 44.83
N ASN A 155 -4.89 -18.93 44.15
CA ASN A 155 -5.94 -17.91 44.15
C ASN A 155 -6.18 -17.21 45.50
N THR A 156 -6.61 -15.95 45.48
CA THR A 156 -8.02 -15.50 45.72
C THR A 156 -8.12 -13.99 45.36
N GLU A 157 -9.28 -13.36 45.56
CA GLU A 157 -9.75 -12.15 44.88
C GLU A 157 -9.56 -10.82 45.63
N GLU A 158 -9.84 -9.74 44.88
CA GLU A 158 -10.53 -8.50 45.28
C GLU A 158 -9.81 -7.24 45.86
N GLU A 159 -10.46 -6.12 45.52
CA GLU A 159 -10.43 -4.74 46.03
C GLU A 159 -9.12 -3.91 46.13
N ASN A 160 -9.05 -2.91 45.23
CA ASN A 160 -8.96 -1.48 45.56
C ASN A 160 -7.73 -0.94 46.35
N THR A 161 -6.96 -0.01 45.76
CA THR A 161 -6.70 1.36 46.31
C THR A 161 -5.79 2.21 45.39
N GLN A 162 -6.20 3.49 45.28
CA GLN A 162 -5.55 4.76 44.88
C GLN A 162 -4.05 4.84 44.50
N GLN A 163 -3.74 5.87 43.70
CA GLN A 163 -2.39 6.31 43.29
C GLN A 163 -1.44 6.63 44.47
N PRO A 164 -0.13 6.36 44.30
CA PRO A 164 0.93 7.20 44.83
C PRO A 164 1.59 8.03 43.73
N LYS A 165 1.82 9.32 44.01
CA LYS A 165 2.54 10.27 43.15
C LYS A 165 3.95 10.47 43.70
N ALA A 166 4.98 10.15 42.92
CA ALA A 166 6.38 10.33 43.32
C ALA A 166 7.18 11.01 42.21
N THR A 167 7.77 12.16 42.54
CA THR A 167 8.81 12.85 41.76
C THR A 167 10.18 12.27 42.10
N LEU A 168 11.11 12.32 41.14
CA LEU A 168 12.50 12.68 41.41
C LEU A 168 13.09 13.27 40.11
N ASP A 169 13.86 14.34 40.27
CA ASP A 169 14.55 15.04 39.20
C ASP A 169 15.91 14.41 38.92
N ASP A 170 16.47 14.66 37.74
CA ASP A 170 17.91 14.88 37.57
C ASP A 170 18.10 15.83 36.37
N ILE A 171 19.03 16.78 36.50
CA ILE A 171 19.30 17.84 35.51
C ILE A 171 20.80 17.90 35.25
N ASP A 172 21.17 17.69 33.99
CA ASP A 172 22.36 18.17 33.31
C ASP A 172 22.13 17.87 31.81
N SER A 173 22.54 18.63 30.80
CA SER A 173 23.03 20.00 30.62
C SER A 173 23.65 19.95 29.22
N ASP A 174 23.17 20.72 28.25
CA ASP A 174 23.80 20.81 26.92
C ASP A 174 23.59 22.21 26.30
N GLU A 175 23.55 23.24 27.14
CA GLU A 175 23.86 24.62 26.74
C GLU A 175 25.34 24.89 27.04
N ASP A 176 26.20 24.89 26.00
CA ASP A 176 27.38 25.78 25.88
C ASP A 176 28.22 25.53 24.59
N ILE A 177 27.59 25.54 23.41
CA ILE A 177 28.30 25.85 22.14
C ILE A 177 27.54 26.92 21.33
N GLU A 178 26.84 27.86 21.98
CA GLU A 178 26.46 29.15 21.36
C GLU A 178 27.60 30.18 21.49
N ALA A 179 28.75 29.87 20.89
CA ALA A 179 29.87 30.79 20.76
C ALA A 179 30.10 31.14 19.27
N MET A 180 29.88 32.41 18.93
CA MET A 180 30.32 33.05 17.68
C MET A 180 29.55 32.75 16.37
N ILE A 181 28.21 32.67 16.44
CA ILE A 181 27.33 33.02 15.31
C ILE A 181 26.53 34.29 15.66
N PRO A 182 26.45 35.32 14.79
CA PRO A 182 25.64 36.50 15.08
C PRO A 182 24.15 36.17 15.16
N SER A 183 23.44 36.68 16.18
CA SER A 183 21.99 36.45 16.37
C SER A 183 21.13 36.90 15.18
N SER A 184 21.57 37.93 14.45
CA SER A 184 20.95 38.39 13.20
C SER A 184 21.09 37.42 12.03
N LEU A 185 21.94 36.39 12.14
CA LEU A 185 22.05 35.28 11.20
C LEU A 185 21.08 34.16 11.61
N SER A 186 21.00 33.77 12.88
CA SER A 186 20.07 32.74 13.35
C SER A 186 18.61 33.09 13.05
N THR A 187 18.17 34.33 13.30
CA THR A 187 16.80 34.75 12.94
C THR A 187 16.56 34.73 11.42
N LYS A 188 17.58 35.05 10.62
CA LYS A 188 17.49 34.96 9.14
C LYS A 188 17.47 33.52 8.65
N ILE A 189 18.22 32.61 9.26
CA ILE A 189 18.23 31.18 8.91
C ILE A 189 16.89 30.54 9.28
N LEU A 190 16.34 30.85 10.47
CA LEU A 190 15.02 30.40 10.87
C LEU A 190 13.93 30.94 9.94
N SER A 191 13.93 32.26 9.66
CA SER A 191 12.99 32.88 8.71
C SER A 191 13.13 32.30 7.30
N ALA A 192 14.35 32.12 6.78
CA ALA A 192 14.58 31.54 5.46
C ALA A 192 14.16 30.07 5.41
N THR A 193 14.42 29.29 6.46
CA THR A 193 13.94 27.90 6.55
C THR A 193 12.42 27.85 6.56
N GLN A 194 11.77 28.78 7.27
CA GLN A 194 10.31 28.89 7.34
C GLN A 194 9.70 29.27 5.99
N CYS A 195 10.26 30.28 5.30
CA CYS A 195 9.86 30.65 3.94
C CYS A 195 10.12 29.51 2.93
N ILE A 196 11.27 28.84 3.02
CA ILE A 196 11.58 27.65 2.19
C ILE A 196 10.54 26.56 2.44
N THR A 197 10.14 26.27 3.68
CA THR A 197 9.06 25.29 3.91
C THR A 197 7.70 25.72 3.37
N GLN A 198 7.42 27.02 3.24
CA GLN A 198 6.21 27.50 2.55
C GLN A 198 6.26 27.30 1.03
N MET A 199 7.46 27.22 0.44
CA MET A 199 7.65 26.96 -1.00
C MET A 199 7.50 25.49 -1.42
N TYR A 200 7.38 24.51 -0.50
CA TYR A 200 7.25 23.10 -0.87
C TYR A 200 6.12 22.38 -0.13
N ARG A 201 5.24 21.69 -0.89
CA ARG A 201 4.15 20.86 -0.35
C ARG A 201 4.43 19.37 -0.52
N LYS A 202 3.83 18.54 0.35
CA LYS A 202 3.78 17.08 0.17
C LYS A 202 2.74 16.72 -0.89
N SER A 203 3.11 15.90 -1.86
CA SER A 203 2.19 15.30 -2.83
C SER A 203 2.28 13.78 -2.82
N LEU A 204 1.18 13.11 -3.19
CA LEU A 204 1.13 11.67 -3.43
C LEU A 204 0.79 11.35 -4.89
N ARG A 205 0.61 12.34 -5.75
CA ARG A 205 0.32 12.14 -7.17
C ARG A 205 1.44 12.79 -8.00
N LEU A 206 1.50 12.44 -9.28
CA LEU A 206 2.44 13.02 -10.23
C LEU A 206 1.68 13.85 -11.26
N THR A 207 2.33 14.90 -11.75
CA THR A 207 1.84 15.67 -12.90
C THR A 207 1.88 14.83 -14.18
N SER A 208 1.05 15.17 -15.17
CA SER A 208 1.04 14.48 -16.47
C SER A 208 2.43 14.40 -17.11
N ASN A 209 3.25 15.45 -16.97
CA ASN A 209 4.59 15.53 -17.55
C ASN A 209 5.57 14.57 -16.84
N GLN A 210 5.51 14.49 -15.51
CA GLN A 210 6.30 13.51 -14.74
C GLN A 210 5.88 12.08 -15.09
N ILE A 211 4.58 11.81 -15.28
CA ILE A 211 4.09 10.48 -15.68
C ILE A 211 4.59 10.09 -17.09
N GLU A 212 4.62 11.03 -18.03
CA GLU A 212 5.13 10.80 -19.39
C GLU A 212 6.62 10.40 -19.36
N GLN A 213 7.43 11.05 -18.52
CA GLN A 213 8.85 10.73 -18.31
C GLN A 213 9.10 9.31 -17.77
N LEU A 214 8.11 8.68 -17.11
CA LEU A 214 8.21 7.29 -16.63
C LEU A 214 8.16 6.24 -17.75
N ASN A 215 7.87 6.63 -19.01
CA ASN A 215 7.85 5.76 -20.19
C ASN A 215 7.03 4.46 -20.00
N LEU A 216 5.88 4.58 -19.32
CA LEU A 216 5.02 3.45 -18.94
C LEU A 216 4.49 2.69 -20.16
N ARG A 217 4.48 1.36 -20.06
CA ARG A 217 3.91 0.44 -21.05
C ARG A 217 2.43 0.20 -20.73
N GLU A 218 1.59 0.02 -21.76
CA GLU A 218 0.17 -0.33 -21.61
C GLU A 218 0.00 -1.60 -20.76
N GLY A 219 -0.85 -1.57 -19.74
CA GLY A 219 -0.97 -2.62 -18.74
C GLY A 219 0.00 -2.44 -17.56
N ALA A 220 0.48 -3.56 -17.01
CA ALA A 220 1.27 -3.58 -15.78
C ALA A 220 2.76 -3.25 -16.01
N ASN A 221 3.29 -2.32 -15.21
CA ASN A 221 4.71 -2.00 -15.10
C ASN A 221 5.15 -2.32 -13.67
N LYS A 222 6.31 -2.96 -13.48
CA LYS A 222 6.84 -3.17 -12.13
C LYS A 222 7.49 -1.88 -11.64
N VAL A 223 7.23 -1.47 -10.40
CA VAL A 223 7.97 -0.39 -9.73
C VAL A 223 8.60 -0.91 -8.43
N VAL A 224 9.84 -0.51 -8.19
CA VAL A 224 10.56 -0.77 -6.95
C VAL A 224 10.97 0.56 -6.34
N PHE A 225 10.64 0.75 -5.06
CA PHE A 225 11.07 1.89 -4.26
C PHE A 225 12.18 1.44 -3.31
N SER A 226 13.29 2.16 -3.24
CA SER A 226 14.40 1.84 -2.32
C SER A 226 14.74 2.99 -1.36
N VAL A 227 15.17 2.63 -0.16
CA VAL A 227 15.80 3.55 0.80
C VAL A 227 17.08 2.90 1.29
N THR A 228 18.21 3.58 1.08
CA THR A 228 19.53 3.09 1.51
C THR A 228 19.98 3.80 2.79
N THR A 229 20.36 3.00 3.79
CA THR A 229 20.76 3.46 5.12
C THR A 229 22.12 2.89 5.50
N GLN A 230 22.93 3.65 6.25
CA GLN A 230 24.26 3.25 6.71
C GLN A 230 24.22 2.07 7.70
N TYR A 231 23.13 1.93 8.45
CA TYR A 231 23.03 0.97 9.57
C TYR A 231 22.20 -0.28 9.25
N GLN A 232 21.27 -0.23 8.28
CA GLN A 232 20.40 -1.35 7.91
C GLN A 232 20.53 -1.75 6.43
N GLY A 233 21.38 -1.08 5.66
CA GLY A 233 21.52 -1.27 4.21
C GLY A 233 20.32 -0.73 3.44
N THR A 234 20.08 -1.29 2.25
CA THR A 234 18.97 -0.91 1.37
C THR A 234 17.71 -1.70 1.68
N CYS A 235 16.66 -1.02 2.14
CA CYS A 235 15.31 -1.57 2.16
C CYS A 235 14.65 -1.37 0.78
N ARG A 236 13.90 -2.36 0.29
CA ARG A 236 13.16 -2.29 -0.98
C ARG A 236 11.68 -2.60 -0.78
N CYS A 237 10.83 -1.97 -1.60
CA CYS A 237 9.38 -2.12 -1.62
C CYS A 237 8.92 -2.29 -3.08
N GLU A 238 8.05 -3.28 -3.37
CA GLU A 238 7.60 -3.55 -4.75
C GLU A 238 6.10 -3.33 -4.93
N ALA A 239 5.74 -2.58 -5.98
CA ALA A 239 4.36 -2.37 -6.42
C ALA A 239 4.26 -2.46 -7.95
N SER A 240 3.04 -2.34 -8.48
CA SER A 240 2.79 -2.28 -9.91
C SER A 240 2.13 -0.94 -10.29
N ILE A 241 2.56 -0.35 -11.41
CA ILE A 241 1.91 0.81 -12.04
C ILE A 241 1.15 0.32 -13.27
N TYR A 242 -0.18 0.42 -13.24
CA TYR A 242 -1.06 -0.02 -14.32
C TYR A 242 -1.43 1.18 -15.20
N LEU A 243 -0.93 1.20 -16.44
CA LEU A 243 -1.38 2.15 -17.46
C LEU A 243 -2.63 1.60 -18.16
N TRP A 244 -3.74 2.32 -18.01
CA TRP A 244 -5.05 2.06 -18.59
C TRP A 244 -5.52 3.26 -19.43
N LYS A 245 -6.59 3.07 -20.20
CA LYS A 245 -7.21 4.08 -21.05
C LYS A 245 -8.47 4.64 -20.42
N TRP A 246 -8.80 5.89 -20.73
CA TRP A 246 -10.04 6.55 -20.31
C TRP A 246 -11.34 5.84 -20.75
N ASP A 247 -11.27 4.89 -21.70
CA ASP A 247 -12.39 4.09 -22.21
C ASP A 247 -12.35 2.61 -21.78
N ASP A 248 -11.35 2.18 -21.01
CA ASP A 248 -11.30 0.85 -20.42
C ASP A 248 -12.45 0.64 -19.41
N HIS A 249 -13.09 -0.53 -19.47
CA HIS A 249 -14.19 -0.89 -18.56
C HIS A 249 -13.67 -1.78 -17.42
N VAL A 250 -13.95 -1.37 -16.19
CA VAL A 250 -13.36 -1.93 -14.96
C VAL A 250 -14.39 -2.79 -14.20
N ILE A 251 -13.93 -3.92 -13.69
CA ILE A 251 -14.67 -4.86 -12.84
C ILE A 251 -14.08 -4.78 -11.43
N ILE A 252 -14.88 -4.41 -10.44
CA ILE A 252 -14.43 -4.39 -9.04
C ILE A 252 -14.63 -5.78 -8.43
N SER A 253 -13.65 -6.27 -7.67
CA SER A 253 -13.79 -7.46 -6.82
C SER A 253 -13.19 -7.18 -5.45
N ASP A 254 -13.96 -7.39 -4.38
CA ASP A 254 -13.31 -7.64 -3.09
C ASP A 254 -12.52 -8.96 -3.16
N ILE A 255 -11.54 -9.14 -2.27
CA ILE A 255 -10.77 -10.37 -2.11
C ILE A 255 -11.32 -11.19 -0.94
N ASP A 256 -11.57 -10.54 0.20
CA ASP A 256 -11.75 -11.19 1.50
C ASP A 256 -13.21 -11.59 1.73
N GLY A 257 -13.47 -12.90 1.61
CA GLY A 257 -14.81 -13.48 1.63
C GLY A 257 -15.54 -13.41 0.29
N THR A 258 -14.89 -12.89 -0.77
CA THR A 258 -15.41 -12.87 -2.16
C THR A 258 -14.60 -13.79 -3.08
N ILE A 259 -13.26 -13.67 -3.07
CA ILE A 259 -12.38 -14.64 -3.74
C ILE A 259 -12.08 -15.78 -2.76
N THR A 260 -11.67 -15.43 -1.53
CA THR A 260 -11.58 -16.40 -0.42
C THR A 260 -12.97 -16.77 0.09
N LYS A 261 -13.13 -17.97 0.66
CA LYS A 261 -14.40 -18.42 1.27
C LYS A 261 -14.76 -17.75 2.60
N SER A 262 -13.84 -17.00 3.20
CA SER A 262 -14.09 -16.23 4.42
C SER A 262 -13.05 -15.14 4.68
N ASP A 263 -13.53 -14.04 5.27
CA ASP A 263 -12.76 -12.87 5.70
C ASP A 263 -11.65 -13.24 6.70
N ALA A 264 -12.00 -14.02 7.73
CA ALA A 264 -11.12 -14.32 8.84
C ALA A 264 -9.96 -15.26 8.48
N LEU A 265 -10.16 -16.16 7.50
CA LEU A 265 -9.10 -17.04 7.01
C LEU A 265 -8.32 -16.42 5.85
N GLY A 266 -8.90 -15.43 5.14
CA GLY A 266 -8.22 -14.71 4.06
C GLY A 266 -6.87 -14.13 4.47
N GLN A 267 -6.78 -13.59 5.69
CA GLN A 267 -5.56 -13.02 6.25
C GLN A 267 -4.44 -14.05 6.52
N ILE A 268 -4.76 -15.35 6.55
CA ILE A 268 -3.91 -16.48 7.00
C ILE A 268 -3.27 -17.23 5.80
N LEU A 269 -3.56 -16.83 4.56
CA LEU A 269 -3.51 -17.75 3.43
C LEU A 269 -2.15 -18.28 2.89
N PRO A 270 -0.95 -17.66 3.08
CA PRO A 270 0.26 -18.07 2.33
C PRO A 270 0.87 -19.43 2.73
N ARG A 271 0.12 -20.30 3.42
CA ARG A 271 0.55 -21.66 3.82
C ARG A 271 -0.48 -22.77 3.56
N PHE A 272 -1.68 -22.47 3.07
CA PHE A 272 -2.74 -23.46 2.86
C PHE A 272 -3.38 -23.33 1.47
N GLY A 273 -3.43 -24.44 0.72
CA GLY A 273 -3.61 -24.42 -0.73
C GLY A 273 -5.04 -24.26 -1.28
N LYS A 274 -5.24 -24.81 -2.49
CA LYS A 274 -6.35 -24.57 -3.44
C LYS A 274 -7.77 -24.52 -2.87
N ASP A 275 -8.08 -25.20 -1.77
CA ASP A 275 -9.44 -25.38 -1.27
C ASP A 275 -10.10 -24.14 -0.64
N TRP A 276 -9.36 -23.04 -0.43
CA TRP A 276 -9.91 -21.83 0.23
C TRP A 276 -10.56 -20.80 -0.71
N THR A 277 -10.51 -21.00 -2.02
CA THR A 277 -11.09 -20.11 -3.03
C THR A 277 -12.48 -20.57 -3.48
N HIS A 278 -13.39 -19.66 -3.83
CA HIS A 278 -14.70 -20.02 -4.39
C HIS A 278 -14.58 -20.71 -5.77
N LYS A 279 -15.28 -21.84 -5.95
CA LYS A 279 -15.16 -22.69 -7.16
C LYS A 279 -15.66 -21.95 -8.42
N GLY A 280 -14.85 -21.99 -9.48
CA GLY A 280 -15.19 -21.40 -10.78
C GLY A 280 -14.99 -19.89 -10.90
N ILE A 281 -14.56 -19.18 -9.84
CA ILE A 281 -14.32 -17.73 -9.90
C ILE A 281 -13.22 -17.37 -10.90
N ALA A 282 -12.10 -18.13 -10.90
CA ALA A 282 -11.02 -17.93 -11.86
C ALA A 282 -11.50 -18.13 -13.31
N LYS A 283 -12.32 -19.16 -13.57
CA LYS A 283 -12.94 -19.40 -14.88
C LYS A 283 -13.90 -18.28 -15.30
N LEU A 284 -14.66 -17.68 -14.38
CA LEU A 284 -15.47 -16.50 -14.68
C LEU A 284 -14.60 -15.29 -15.02
N TYR A 285 -13.70 -14.91 -14.11
CA TYR A 285 -12.92 -13.67 -14.24
C TYR A 285 -11.99 -13.71 -15.45
N HIS A 286 -11.40 -14.88 -15.76
CA HIS A 286 -10.60 -15.07 -16.97
C HIS A 286 -11.41 -14.82 -18.25
N LYS A 287 -12.65 -15.32 -18.34
CA LYS A 287 -13.54 -15.04 -19.49
C LYS A 287 -13.93 -13.57 -19.58
N ILE A 288 -14.28 -12.94 -18.45
CA ILE A 288 -14.59 -11.50 -18.43
C ILE A 288 -13.38 -10.69 -18.93
N HIS A 289 -12.16 -11.02 -18.49
CA HIS A 289 -10.94 -10.40 -18.98
C HIS A 289 -10.68 -10.67 -20.48
N GLN A 290 -10.97 -11.89 -20.98
CA GLN A 290 -10.89 -12.19 -22.43
C GLN A 290 -11.85 -11.34 -23.28
N ASN A 291 -12.96 -10.85 -22.70
CA ASN A 291 -13.87 -9.92 -23.35
C ASN A 291 -13.45 -8.44 -23.26
N GLY A 292 -12.25 -8.16 -22.74
CA GLY A 292 -11.58 -6.85 -22.77
C GLY A 292 -11.62 -6.06 -21.46
N TYR A 293 -12.37 -6.53 -20.46
CA TYR A 293 -12.56 -5.85 -19.19
C TYR A 293 -11.31 -5.92 -18.28
N LYS A 294 -11.00 -4.81 -17.59
CA LYS A 294 -9.96 -4.76 -16.55
C LYS A 294 -10.50 -5.22 -15.21
N PHE A 295 -9.63 -5.71 -14.34
CA PHE A 295 -9.97 -6.04 -12.95
C PHE A 295 -9.33 -5.06 -11.98
N LEU A 296 -10.11 -4.63 -10.98
CA LEU A 296 -9.69 -3.83 -9.84
C LEU A 296 -9.97 -4.63 -8.57
N TYR A 297 -8.93 -5.03 -7.86
CA TYR A 297 -9.05 -5.81 -6.64
C TYR A 297 -9.06 -4.89 -5.42
N CYS A 298 -9.90 -5.18 -4.43
CA CYS A 298 -10.01 -4.41 -3.19
C CYS A 298 -9.89 -5.33 -1.98
N SER A 299 -9.20 -4.87 -0.94
CA SER A 299 -9.18 -5.53 0.36
C SER A 299 -9.02 -4.50 1.49
N ALA A 300 -9.62 -4.80 2.65
CA ALA A 300 -9.47 -4.01 3.87
C ALA A 300 -8.13 -4.28 4.61
N ARG A 301 -7.23 -5.12 4.06
CA ARG A 301 -5.90 -5.39 4.62
C ARG A 301 -5.02 -4.14 4.59
N ALA A 302 -4.14 -4.02 5.58
CA ALA A 302 -3.12 -2.99 5.64
C ALA A 302 -2.11 -3.09 4.48
N ILE A 303 -1.60 -1.95 4.03
CA ILE A 303 -0.52 -1.81 3.02
C ILE A 303 0.69 -2.74 3.24
N GLY A 304 1.08 -2.99 4.50
CA GLY A 304 2.16 -3.93 4.84
C GLY A 304 1.89 -5.41 4.52
N MET A 305 0.68 -5.76 4.08
CA MET A 305 0.28 -7.10 3.60
C MET A 305 0.25 -7.17 2.05
N ALA A 306 0.73 -6.15 1.34
CA ALA A 306 0.60 -6.05 -0.12
C ALA A 306 1.17 -7.25 -0.88
N ALA A 307 2.43 -7.63 -0.59
CA ALA A 307 3.08 -8.78 -1.22
C ALA A 307 2.28 -10.07 -1.01
N ILE A 308 2.05 -10.47 0.25
CA ILE A 308 1.25 -11.66 0.63
C ILE A 308 -0.12 -11.71 -0.05
N THR A 309 -0.75 -10.55 -0.27
CA THR A 309 -2.07 -10.45 -0.90
C THR A 309 -2.00 -10.61 -2.42
N LYS A 310 -0.95 -10.09 -3.07
CA LYS A 310 -0.68 -10.30 -4.50
C LYS A 310 -0.22 -11.73 -4.80
N ASP A 311 0.74 -12.25 -4.02
CA ASP A 311 1.25 -13.63 -4.09
C ASP A 311 0.09 -14.64 -4.04
N TYR A 312 -0.93 -14.39 -3.20
CA TYR A 312 -2.14 -15.21 -3.17
C TYR A 312 -2.91 -15.18 -4.50
N LEU A 313 -3.21 -13.99 -5.05
CA LEU A 313 -3.99 -13.87 -6.28
C LEU A 313 -3.31 -14.58 -7.46
N GLU A 314 -1.98 -14.48 -7.57
CA GLU A 314 -1.21 -15.20 -8.59
C GLU A 314 -1.23 -16.72 -8.38
N CYS A 315 -1.27 -17.18 -7.12
CA CYS A 315 -1.44 -18.59 -6.78
C CYS A 315 -2.87 -19.13 -6.99
N VAL A 316 -3.89 -18.29 -7.22
CA VAL A 316 -5.26 -18.73 -7.52
C VAL A 316 -5.33 -19.31 -8.92
N ASN A 317 -5.45 -20.64 -8.98
CA ASN A 317 -5.46 -21.44 -10.19
C ASN A 317 -6.61 -22.46 -10.14
N ASP A 318 -7.46 -22.52 -11.17
CA ASP A 318 -8.49 -23.55 -11.36
C ASP A 318 -8.20 -24.30 -12.68
N GLN A 319 -7.69 -25.53 -12.56
CA GLN A 319 -7.31 -26.39 -13.69
C GLN A 319 -6.39 -25.74 -14.76
N GLY A 320 -5.49 -24.83 -14.34
CA GLY A 320 -4.61 -24.08 -15.24
C GLY A 320 -5.09 -22.67 -15.57
N ILE A 321 -6.36 -22.35 -15.32
CA ILE A 321 -6.92 -21.00 -15.46
C ILE A 321 -6.57 -20.19 -14.20
N VAL A 322 -5.84 -19.09 -14.36
CA VAL A 322 -5.51 -18.15 -13.27
C VAL A 322 -6.46 -16.95 -13.26
N LEU A 323 -6.48 -16.22 -12.15
CA LEU A 323 -7.10 -14.89 -12.11
C LEU A 323 -6.41 -13.94 -13.12
N PRO A 324 -7.16 -12.98 -13.72
CA PRO A 324 -6.55 -11.93 -14.52
C PRO A 324 -5.73 -10.97 -13.63
N GLN A 325 -4.67 -10.38 -14.20
CA GLN A 325 -3.85 -9.38 -13.51
C GLN A 325 -4.60 -8.05 -13.36
N GLY A 326 -4.38 -7.36 -12.24
CA GLY A 326 -5.02 -6.08 -11.93
C GLY A 326 -4.51 -5.48 -10.62
N PRO A 327 -4.59 -4.14 -10.45
CA PRO A 327 -4.16 -3.44 -9.24
C PRO A 327 -4.93 -3.88 -8.00
N VAL A 328 -4.21 -4.01 -6.89
CA VAL A 328 -4.79 -4.30 -5.57
C VAL A 328 -4.84 -3.04 -4.70
N LEU A 329 -6.05 -2.50 -4.52
CA LEU A 329 -6.33 -1.48 -3.51
C LEU A 329 -6.36 -2.09 -2.11
N LEU A 330 -5.66 -1.43 -1.19
CA LEU A 330 -5.48 -1.83 0.21
C LEU A 330 -5.81 -0.66 1.14
N ALA A 331 -5.97 -0.93 2.43
CA ALA A 331 -6.01 0.14 3.42
C ALA A 331 -4.59 0.75 3.57
N PRO A 332 -4.37 2.05 3.31
CA PRO A 332 -3.05 2.70 3.41
C PRO A 332 -2.56 2.79 4.87
N SER A 333 -3.43 2.48 5.84
CA SER A 333 -3.06 2.34 7.25
C SER A 333 -2.29 1.03 7.51
N SER A 334 -1.04 1.15 7.95
CA SER A 334 -0.54 0.31 9.05
C SER A 334 -0.75 1.01 10.40
N LEU A 335 -0.34 2.29 10.49
CA LEU A 335 -0.87 3.29 11.42
C LEU A 335 -0.91 4.67 10.73
N PHE A 336 -2.11 5.24 10.60
CA PHE A 336 -2.35 6.68 10.47
C PHE A 336 -3.03 7.16 11.77
N SER A 337 -3.40 8.45 11.87
CA SER A 337 -3.95 9.04 13.11
C SER A 337 -5.12 8.22 13.68
N ALA A 338 -5.24 8.22 15.02
CA ALA A 338 -6.28 7.45 15.72
C ALA A 338 -7.70 7.75 15.21
N LEU A 339 -7.95 9.01 14.80
CA LEU A 339 -9.18 9.44 14.16
C LEU A 339 -9.44 8.75 12.81
N HIS A 340 -8.42 8.64 11.95
CA HIS A 340 -8.56 7.97 10.65
C HIS A 340 -8.73 6.45 10.82
N ARG A 341 -8.10 5.87 11.85
CA ARG A 341 -8.35 4.49 12.25
C ARG A 341 -9.79 4.30 12.73
N GLU A 342 -10.30 5.17 13.60
CA GLU A 342 -11.67 5.14 14.09
C GLU A 342 -12.71 5.25 12.96
N VAL A 343 -12.47 6.10 11.95
CA VAL A 343 -13.36 6.22 10.78
C VAL A 343 -13.36 4.94 9.94
N ILE A 344 -12.19 4.35 9.65
CA ILE A 344 -12.12 3.07 8.91
C ILE A 344 -12.80 1.93 9.70
N GLU A 345 -12.51 1.81 11.00
CA GLU A 345 -13.01 0.71 11.83
C GLU A 345 -14.52 0.82 12.13
N LYS A 346 -15.08 2.04 12.16
CA LYS A 346 -16.53 2.25 12.39
C LYS A 346 -17.36 2.41 11.11
N LYS A 347 -16.76 2.78 9.97
CA LYS A 347 -17.43 3.04 8.68
C LYS A 347 -16.58 2.60 7.48
N PRO A 348 -16.28 1.30 7.32
CA PRO A 348 -15.42 0.81 6.24
C PRO A 348 -15.98 1.09 4.85
N GLU A 349 -17.31 1.13 4.69
CA GLU A 349 -17.96 1.54 3.43
C GLU A 349 -17.68 2.99 3.04
N VAL A 350 -17.57 3.93 3.98
CA VAL A 350 -17.24 5.33 3.66
C VAL A 350 -15.83 5.44 3.09
N PHE A 351 -14.88 4.70 3.67
CA PHE A 351 -13.51 4.63 3.15
C PHE A 351 -13.46 3.93 1.76
N LYS A 352 -14.18 2.81 1.60
CA LYS A 352 -14.29 2.10 0.31
C LYS A 352 -14.91 2.97 -0.78
N ILE A 353 -15.93 3.77 -0.47
CA ILE A 353 -16.51 4.75 -1.40
C ILE A 353 -15.47 5.80 -1.77
N ALA A 354 -14.79 6.42 -0.80
CA ALA A 354 -13.80 7.47 -1.06
C ALA A 354 -12.69 7.00 -2.00
N CYS A 355 -12.10 5.82 -1.75
CA CYS A 355 -11.07 5.25 -2.63
C CYS A 355 -11.59 4.90 -4.03
N LEU A 356 -12.82 4.39 -4.15
CA LEU A 356 -13.37 4.04 -5.46
C LEU A 356 -13.81 5.27 -6.27
N SER A 357 -14.28 6.35 -5.61
CA SER A 357 -14.47 7.65 -6.27
C SER A 357 -13.13 8.23 -6.74
N ASP A 358 -12.09 8.20 -5.91
CA ASP A 358 -10.74 8.69 -6.25
C ASP A 358 -10.11 7.96 -7.46
N ILE A 359 -10.54 6.72 -7.73
CA ILE A 359 -10.24 5.97 -8.96
C ILE A 359 -11.21 6.30 -10.10
N LYS A 360 -12.52 6.50 -9.84
CA LYS A 360 -13.51 6.92 -10.86
C LYS A 360 -13.10 8.23 -11.52
N ASP A 361 -12.65 9.20 -10.72
CA ASP A 361 -12.33 10.56 -11.14
C ASP A 361 -11.03 10.64 -11.97
N LEU A 362 -10.26 9.54 -12.06
CA LEU A 362 -9.15 9.40 -13.02
C LEU A 362 -9.64 9.22 -14.47
N PHE A 363 -10.87 8.75 -14.66
CA PHE A 363 -11.47 8.56 -15.97
C PHE A 363 -12.21 9.82 -16.43
N ASN A 364 -12.61 9.86 -17.70
CA ASN A 364 -13.39 10.97 -18.25
C ASN A 364 -14.73 11.11 -17.48
N PRO A 365 -15.04 12.27 -16.86
CA PRO A 365 -16.28 12.48 -16.09
C PRO A 365 -17.59 12.26 -16.85
N GLN A 366 -17.55 12.16 -18.18
CA GLN A 366 -18.70 11.81 -19.02
C GLN A 366 -18.95 10.29 -19.12
N ARG A 367 -18.18 9.45 -18.41
CA ARG A 367 -18.31 7.99 -18.40
C ARG A 367 -18.32 7.41 -16.98
N GLU A 368 -18.91 6.23 -16.86
CA GLU A 368 -18.82 5.41 -15.66
C GLU A 368 -17.90 4.21 -15.93
N PRO A 369 -16.66 4.18 -15.40
CA PRO A 369 -15.69 3.13 -15.73
C PRO A 369 -16.04 1.79 -15.08
N PHE A 370 -16.74 1.80 -13.94
CA PHE A 370 -17.08 0.58 -13.20
C PHE A 370 -18.29 -0.13 -13.82
N TYR A 371 -18.01 -1.10 -14.68
CA TYR A 371 -19.04 -1.87 -15.38
C TYR A 371 -19.81 -2.81 -14.44
N ALA A 372 -19.13 -3.46 -13.50
CA ALA A 372 -19.70 -4.43 -12.57
C ALA A 372 -18.90 -4.51 -11.26
N ALA A 373 -19.49 -5.09 -10.21
CA ALA A 373 -18.78 -5.36 -8.97
C ALA A 373 -19.19 -6.69 -8.30
N PHE A 374 -18.21 -7.31 -7.65
CA PHE A 374 -18.33 -8.51 -6.82
C PHE A 374 -17.90 -8.19 -5.38
N GLY A 375 -18.74 -8.55 -4.41
CA GLY A 375 -18.46 -8.41 -2.97
C GLY A 375 -19.14 -9.47 -2.12
N ASN A 376 -19.04 -9.38 -0.79
CA ASN A 376 -19.65 -10.35 0.13
C ASN A 376 -20.53 -9.73 1.22
N LYS A 377 -20.48 -8.42 1.43
CA LYS A 377 -21.28 -7.69 2.43
C LYS A 377 -22.28 -6.74 1.75
N THR A 378 -23.40 -6.51 2.42
CA THR A 378 -24.35 -5.44 2.08
C THR A 378 -23.71 -4.06 2.03
N ASN A 379 -22.67 -3.83 2.83
CA ASN A 379 -21.90 -2.59 2.86
C ASN A 379 -21.03 -2.41 1.60
N ASP A 380 -20.56 -3.51 1.01
CA ASP A 380 -19.85 -3.48 -0.27
C ASP A 380 -20.82 -3.14 -1.41
N ALA A 381 -21.99 -3.79 -1.42
CA ALA A 381 -23.04 -3.49 -2.39
C ALA A 381 -23.54 -2.04 -2.29
N TYR A 382 -23.63 -1.48 -1.08
CA TYR A 382 -23.87 -0.06 -0.90
C TYR A 382 -22.72 0.79 -1.50
N ALA A 383 -21.46 0.47 -1.19
CA ALA A 383 -20.31 1.23 -1.66
C ALA A 383 -20.17 1.24 -3.20
N TYR A 384 -20.29 0.08 -3.86
CA TYR A 384 -20.22 -0.03 -5.32
C TYR A 384 -21.35 0.73 -6.01
N LYS A 385 -22.55 0.77 -5.41
CA LYS A 385 -23.68 1.54 -5.92
C LYS A 385 -23.44 3.05 -5.85
N GLN A 386 -22.80 3.56 -4.79
CA GLN A 386 -22.48 5.00 -4.68
C GLN A 386 -21.50 5.48 -5.77
N VAL A 387 -20.62 4.60 -6.26
CA VAL A 387 -19.68 4.93 -7.36
C VAL A 387 -20.22 4.64 -8.76
N GLY A 388 -21.51 4.25 -8.89
CA GLY A 388 -22.21 4.10 -10.17
C GLY A 388 -22.37 2.68 -10.70
N VAL A 389 -21.98 1.63 -9.95
CA VAL A 389 -22.24 0.26 -10.40
C VAL A 389 -23.74 -0.04 -10.34
N PRO A 390 -24.39 -0.43 -11.46
CA PRO A 390 -25.83 -0.66 -11.49
C PRO A 390 -26.20 -1.96 -10.79
N ASP A 391 -27.38 -1.99 -10.13
CA ASP A 391 -27.89 -3.17 -9.40
C ASP A 391 -27.94 -4.46 -10.24
N THR A 392 -28.06 -4.32 -11.56
CA THR A 392 -28.08 -5.43 -12.53
C THR A 392 -26.71 -6.04 -12.81
N ARG A 393 -25.62 -5.40 -12.36
CA ARG A 393 -24.23 -5.89 -12.50
C ARG A 393 -23.48 -5.92 -11.16
N LEU A 394 -24.23 -5.88 -10.06
CA LEU A 394 -23.71 -6.00 -8.69
C LEU A 394 -24.05 -7.38 -8.15
N PHE A 395 -23.02 -8.15 -7.79
CA PHE A 395 -23.11 -9.53 -7.34
C PHE A 395 -22.54 -9.70 -5.93
N THR A 396 -23.39 -10.13 -5.00
CA THR A 396 -23.02 -10.44 -3.61
C THR A 396 -22.88 -11.96 -3.45
N VAL A 397 -21.72 -12.45 -3.01
CA VAL A 397 -21.50 -13.88 -2.70
C VAL A 397 -21.66 -14.15 -1.20
N ASN A 398 -22.08 -15.36 -0.84
CA ASN A 398 -22.04 -15.84 0.55
C ASN A 398 -21.02 -16.98 0.74
N PRO A 399 -20.65 -17.36 1.98
CA PRO A 399 -19.63 -18.38 2.25
C PRO A 399 -19.89 -19.78 1.67
N LYS A 400 -21.10 -20.08 1.16
CA LYS A 400 -21.39 -21.33 0.43
C LYS A 400 -21.02 -21.27 -1.05
N GLY A 401 -20.75 -20.07 -1.59
CA GLY A 401 -20.55 -19.83 -3.02
C GLY A 401 -21.85 -19.59 -3.80
N GLU A 402 -22.96 -19.32 -3.10
CA GLU A 402 -24.19 -18.83 -3.73
C GLU A 402 -24.00 -17.34 -4.07
N LEU A 403 -24.11 -16.98 -5.36
CA LEU A 403 -24.17 -15.58 -5.82
C LEU A 403 -25.62 -15.08 -5.81
N ILE A 404 -25.80 -13.82 -5.44
CA ILE A 404 -27.06 -13.08 -5.51
C ILE A 404 -26.81 -11.80 -6.33
N GLN A 405 -27.66 -11.54 -7.31
CA GLN A 405 -27.65 -10.30 -8.09
C GLN A 405 -28.55 -9.27 -7.38
N GLU A 406 -28.07 -8.05 -7.12
CA GLU A 406 -28.80 -7.09 -6.28
C GLU A 406 -30.13 -6.64 -6.88
N SER A 407 -30.25 -6.59 -8.22
CA SER A 407 -31.51 -6.34 -8.93
C SER A 407 -32.54 -7.48 -8.81
N SER A 408 -32.15 -8.64 -8.26
CA SER A 408 -32.96 -9.87 -8.30
C SER A 408 -32.65 -10.77 -7.09
N LYS A 409 -32.75 -10.19 -5.88
CA LYS A 409 -32.41 -10.77 -4.56
C LYS A 409 -33.06 -12.14 -4.21
N VAL A 410 -33.98 -12.64 -5.04
CA VAL A 410 -34.62 -13.96 -4.90
C VAL A 410 -33.83 -15.05 -5.64
N ASN A 411 -33.16 -14.72 -6.75
CA ASN A 411 -32.50 -15.68 -7.62
C ASN A 411 -31.06 -15.91 -7.15
N LYS A 412 -30.77 -17.14 -6.72
CA LYS A 412 -29.41 -17.60 -6.43
C LYS A 412 -28.76 -18.21 -7.66
N SER A 413 -27.48 -17.91 -7.84
CA SER A 413 -26.61 -18.41 -8.89
C SER A 413 -25.26 -18.86 -8.28
N SER A 414 -24.25 -19.08 -9.11
CA SER A 414 -22.87 -19.37 -8.72
C SER A 414 -21.90 -18.84 -9.77
N TYR A 415 -20.61 -18.68 -9.44
CA TYR A 415 -19.59 -18.25 -10.41
C TYR A 415 -19.56 -19.14 -11.67
N SER A 416 -19.86 -20.44 -11.53
CA SER A 416 -19.92 -21.37 -12.65
C SER A 416 -21.09 -21.07 -13.60
N GLN A 417 -22.30 -20.88 -13.06
CA GLN A 417 -23.49 -20.53 -13.87
C GLN A 417 -23.38 -19.13 -14.48
N LEU A 418 -22.78 -18.18 -13.76
CA LEU A 418 -22.49 -16.85 -14.32
C LEU A 418 -21.43 -16.92 -15.45
N SER A 419 -20.52 -17.90 -15.42
CA SER A 419 -19.54 -18.17 -16.49
C SER A 419 -20.14 -18.85 -17.72
N GLU A 420 -21.35 -19.41 -17.61
CA GLU A 420 -22.12 -19.94 -18.74
C GLU A 420 -22.83 -18.81 -19.51
N SER A 421 -23.41 -17.84 -18.80
CA SER A 421 -24.10 -16.67 -19.38
C SER A 421 -23.21 -15.43 -19.62
N VAL A 422 -21.89 -15.57 -19.53
CA VAL A 422 -20.94 -14.45 -19.52
C VAL A 422 -21.03 -13.54 -20.75
N GLU A 423 -21.21 -14.08 -21.97
CA GLU A 423 -21.27 -13.29 -23.21
C GLU A 423 -22.48 -12.33 -23.26
N HIS A 424 -23.54 -12.60 -22.50
CA HIS A 424 -24.74 -11.76 -22.42
C HIS A 424 -24.65 -10.69 -21.32
N ILE A 425 -23.80 -10.90 -20.32
CA ILE A 425 -23.68 -10.02 -19.14
C ILE A 425 -22.41 -9.16 -19.23
N PHE A 426 -21.38 -9.67 -19.90
CA PHE A 426 -20.07 -9.07 -20.16
C PHE A 426 -19.70 -9.26 -21.64
N PRO A 427 -20.38 -8.58 -22.58
CA PRO A 427 -20.14 -8.71 -24.02
C PRO A 427 -18.71 -8.29 -24.42
N ASN A 428 -18.24 -8.77 -25.56
CA ASN A 428 -16.87 -8.55 -26.00
C ASN A 428 -16.64 -7.12 -26.55
N LEU A 429 -15.89 -6.31 -25.81
CA LEU A 429 -15.67 -4.88 -26.07
C LEU A 429 -14.94 -4.60 -27.40
N ALA A 430 -14.19 -5.57 -27.95
CA ALA A 430 -13.50 -5.42 -29.23
C ALA A 430 -14.46 -5.44 -30.44
N VAL A 431 -15.71 -5.86 -30.25
CA VAL A 431 -16.74 -5.83 -31.30
C VAL A 431 -17.33 -4.42 -31.44
N ASP A 432 -17.57 -3.71 -30.33
CA ASP A 432 -18.25 -2.40 -30.34
C ASP A 432 -17.46 -1.28 -31.02
N GLY A 433 -16.13 -1.39 -31.07
CA GLY A 433 -15.28 -0.57 -31.94
C GLY A 433 -15.58 -0.72 -33.46
N ARG A 434 -16.45 -1.65 -33.85
CA ARG A 434 -17.00 -1.82 -35.21
C ARG A 434 -18.54 -1.78 -35.26
N THR A 435 -19.25 -2.09 -34.18
CA THR A 435 -20.73 -2.14 -34.13
C THR A 435 -21.41 -0.89 -33.56
N SER A 436 -20.68 0.11 -33.06
CA SER A 436 -21.26 1.38 -32.57
C SER A 436 -21.97 2.24 -33.64
N SER A 437 -22.06 1.78 -34.90
CA SER A 437 -22.84 2.37 -35.98
C SER A 437 -24.02 1.49 -36.45
N ALA A 438 -24.28 0.36 -35.78
CA ALA A 438 -25.18 -0.70 -36.26
C ALA A 438 -26.48 -0.91 -35.46
N LEU A 439 -26.68 -0.20 -34.35
CA LEU A 439 -27.88 -0.34 -33.49
C LEU A 439 -28.68 0.97 -33.27
N ASP A 440 -28.28 2.07 -33.91
CA ASP A 440 -29.15 3.25 -34.00
C ASP A 440 -30.29 3.00 -35.02
N CYS A 441 -31.53 3.21 -34.57
CA CYS A 441 -32.78 3.11 -35.36
C CYS A 441 -33.19 1.70 -35.88
N PRO A 442 -34.00 0.94 -35.12
CA PRO A 442 -34.95 0.00 -35.72
C PRO A 442 -36.07 0.79 -36.44
N LYS A 443 -35.84 1.15 -37.72
CA LYS A 443 -36.88 1.71 -38.60
C LYS A 443 -37.60 0.60 -39.36
N TYR A 444 -38.89 0.84 -39.60
CA TYR A 444 -39.92 -0.12 -40.05
C TYR A 444 -40.33 -1.16 -38.99
N SER A 445 -41.59 -1.58 -38.91
CA SER A 445 -42.72 -1.33 -39.83
C SER A 445 -43.98 -0.88 -39.11
N SER A 446 -44.59 0.21 -39.59
CA SER A 446 -45.98 0.57 -39.28
C SER A 446 -46.91 -0.29 -40.14
N ILE A 447 -47.56 -1.28 -39.54
CA ILE A 447 -48.62 -2.05 -40.21
C ILE A 447 -49.93 -1.28 -40.07
N SER A 448 -50.48 -0.83 -41.19
CA SER A 448 -51.86 -0.34 -41.28
C SER A 448 -52.81 -1.49 -41.58
N PHE A 449 -53.99 -1.46 -40.94
CA PHE A 449 -55.19 -2.21 -41.30
C PHE A 449 -56.33 -1.21 -41.49
#